data_AF-A0A6P0JQS2-F1
#
_entry.id   AF-A0A6P0JQS2-F1
#
_cell.length_a   1.000
_cell.length_b   1.000
_cell.length_c   1.000
_cell.angle_alpha   90.00
_cell.angle_beta   90.00
_cell.angle_gamma   90.00
#
_symmetry.space_group_name_H-M   'P 1'
#
loop_
_entity.id
_entity.type
_entity.pdbx_description
1 polymer ?
#
loop_
_entity_poly.entity_id
_entity_poly.type
_entity_poly.pdbx_seq_one_letter_code
_entity_poly.pdbx_strand_id
1 'polypeptide(L)'
;MLDREEKAEAVMTEYQQRVEELQSVIQAEYSQPPTVSVIRIYPDGISLYLRDSFPGTVLADVGLPRPPSQDVSATEAEKIANNPIQKLISRELIAEADGDIIFIWTGENIVEEKQEAQKQLTRLQADPLWQRLDAVKNGRVYEVPSYWIGSSAIAANLIIDDLFQYLIEEE
;
A
#
# COMPACT_ATOMS: atom_id res chain seq x y z
N MET A 1 -19.82 24.84 -13.41
CA MET A 1 -20.10 23.96 -12.27
C MET A 1 -20.58 22.60 -12.79
N LEU A 2 -21.60 22.55 -13.65
CA LEU A 2 -22.07 21.31 -14.33
C LEU A 2 -20.96 20.45 -14.98
N ASP A 3 -20.08 21.04 -15.81
CA ASP A 3 -18.97 20.29 -16.47
C ASP A 3 -17.96 19.66 -15.48
N ARG A 4 -17.83 20.19 -14.25
CA ARG A 4 -16.95 19.63 -13.22
C ARG A 4 -17.63 18.51 -12.42
N GLU A 5 -18.95 18.60 -12.25
CA GLU A 5 -19.75 17.57 -11.59
C GLU A 5 -19.83 16.32 -12.48
N GLU A 6 -20.11 16.48 -13.77
CA GLU A 6 -20.13 15.37 -14.74
C GLU A 6 -18.77 14.65 -14.82
N LYS A 7 -17.66 15.40 -14.81
CA LYS A 7 -16.30 14.81 -14.79
C LYS A 7 -16.01 14.06 -13.49
N ALA A 8 -16.47 14.58 -12.35
CA ALA A 8 -16.27 13.90 -11.07
C ALA A 8 -17.08 12.60 -11.01
N GLU A 9 -18.33 12.62 -11.48
CA GLU A 9 -19.19 11.43 -11.55
C GLU A 9 -18.61 10.38 -12.51
N ALA A 10 -18.06 10.80 -13.66
CA ALA A 10 -17.40 9.90 -14.59
C ALA A 10 -16.21 9.17 -13.96
N VAL A 11 -15.32 9.89 -13.24
CA VAL A 11 -14.15 9.28 -12.58
C VAL A 11 -14.56 8.32 -11.46
N MET A 12 -15.60 8.64 -10.71
CA MET A 12 -16.13 7.75 -9.68
C MET A 12 -16.78 6.49 -10.28
N THR A 13 -17.50 6.65 -11.40
CA THR A 13 -18.09 5.52 -12.13
C THR A 13 -17.00 4.59 -12.68
N GLU A 14 -15.96 5.17 -13.27
CA GLU A 14 -14.79 4.44 -13.74
C GLU A 14 -14.12 3.68 -12.59
N TYR A 15 -13.88 4.34 -11.45
CA TYR A 15 -13.31 3.68 -10.28
C TYR A 15 -14.11 2.45 -9.85
N GLN A 16 -15.44 2.58 -9.72
CA GLN A 16 -16.30 1.46 -9.32
C GLN A 16 -16.25 0.29 -10.32
N GLN A 17 -16.29 0.59 -11.62
CA GLN A 17 -16.19 -0.43 -12.66
C GLN A 17 -14.85 -1.18 -12.60
N ARG A 18 -13.76 -0.45 -12.40
CA ARG A 18 -12.42 -1.03 -12.30
C ARG A 18 -12.22 -1.85 -11.03
N VAL A 19 -12.85 -1.45 -9.92
CA VAL A 19 -12.90 -2.27 -8.70
C VAL A 19 -13.57 -3.62 -8.98
N GLU A 20 -14.75 -3.61 -9.60
CA GLU A 20 -15.50 -4.84 -9.91
C GLU A 20 -14.73 -5.75 -10.89
N GLU A 21 -14.07 -5.16 -11.89
CA GLU A 21 -13.21 -5.86 -12.83
C GLU A 21 -12.04 -6.54 -12.10
N LEU A 22 -11.28 -5.79 -11.30
CA LEU A 22 -10.13 -6.32 -10.58
C LEU A 22 -10.55 -7.39 -9.56
N GLN A 23 -11.67 -7.20 -8.84
CA GLN A 23 -12.22 -8.23 -7.96
C GLN A 23 -12.50 -9.53 -8.71
N SER A 24 -13.10 -9.45 -9.89
CA SER A 24 -13.43 -10.62 -10.72
C SER A 24 -12.16 -11.33 -11.19
N VAL A 25 -11.13 -10.59 -11.59
CA VAL A 25 -9.84 -11.14 -12.01
C VAL A 25 -9.12 -11.78 -10.82
N ILE A 26 -9.07 -11.14 -9.65
CA ILE A 26 -8.47 -11.72 -8.43
C ILE A 26 -9.14 -13.05 -8.08
N GLN A 27 -10.48 -13.12 -8.13
CA GLN A 27 -11.22 -14.35 -7.83
C GLN A 27 -10.97 -15.47 -8.85
N ALA A 28 -10.67 -15.12 -10.10
CA ALA A 28 -10.36 -16.08 -11.15
C ALA A 28 -8.92 -16.62 -11.04
N GLU A 29 -7.96 -15.75 -10.76
CA GLU A 29 -6.53 -16.10 -10.69
C GLU A 29 -6.14 -16.75 -9.36
N TYR A 30 -6.76 -16.33 -8.25
CA TYR A 30 -6.35 -16.73 -6.92
C TYR A 30 -7.41 -17.59 -6.22
N SER A 31 -7.03 -18.80 -5.80
CA SER A 31 -7.86 -19.60 -4.90
C SER A 31 -8.05 -18.93 -3.53
N GLN A 32 -7.05 -18.14 -3.09
CA GLN A 32 -7.11 -17.23 -1.96
C GLN A 32 -6.34 -15.96 -2.33
N PRO A 33 -6.94 -14.77 -2.23
CA PRO A 33 -6.26 -13.52 -2.57
C PRO A 33 -5.00 -13.32 -1.71
N PRO A 34 -3.90 -12.77 -2.27
CA PRO A 34 -2.68 -12.50 -1.52
C PRO A 34 -2.90 -11.41 -0.48
N THR A 35 -2.23 -11.55 0.66
CA THR A 35 -2.16 -10.49 1.69
C THR A 35 -1.25 -9.37 1.21
N VAL A 36 -1.77 -8.14 1.22
CA VAL A 36 -1.05 -6.95 0.73
C VAL A 36 -0.64 -6.05 1.89
N SER A 37 0.67 -5.89 2.04
CA SER A 37 1.31 -4.97 2.96
C SER A 37 1.64 -3.66 2.25
N VAL A 38 1.42 -2.53 2.93
CA VAL A 38 1.84 -1.21 2.43
C VAL A 38 2.63 -0.52 3.52
N ILE A 39 3.87 -0.17 3.22
CA ILE A 39 4.77 0.48 4.17
C ILE A 39 5.34 1.78 3.62
N ARG A 40 5.68 2.69 4.52
CA ARG A 40 6.49 3.86 4.22
C ARG A 40 7.83 3.75 4.93
N ILE A 41 8.89 4.07 4.21
CA ILE A 41 10.22 4.28 4.78
C ILE A 41 10.44 5.79 4.93
N TYR A 42 10.57 6.22 6.17
CA TYR A 42 11.01 7.56 6.54
C TYR A 42 12.54 7.57 6.74
N PRO A 43 13.17 8.75 6.78
CA PRO A 43 14.58 8.89 7.16
C PRO A 43 14.94 8.29 8.52
N ASP A 44 13.98 8.18 9.43
CA ASP A 44 14.18 7.76 10.83
C ASP A 44 13.34 6.54 11.25
N GLY A 45 12.56 5.94 10.34
CA GLY A 45 11.72 4.80 10.72
C GLY A 45 10.89 4.17 9.61
N ILE A 46 10.12 3.17 9.99
CA ILE A 46 9.26 2.38 9.10
C ILE A 46 7.85 2.49 9.64
N SER A 47 6.92 2.98 8.81
CA SER A 47 5.51 3.03 9.14
C SER A 47 4.72 2.02 8.33
N LEU A 48 3.85 1.29 8.99
CA LEU A 48 2.80 0.51 8.35
C LEU A 48 1.62 1.42 8.01
N TYR A 49 1.07 1.33 6.80
CA TYR A 49 -0.25 1.86 6.51
C TYR A 49 -1.33 0.90 7.03
N LEU A 50 -2.42 1.46 7.53
CA LEU A 50 -3.49 0.71 8.20
C LEU A 50 -4.77 0.68 7.36
N ARG A 51 -5.76 -0.12 7.77
CA ARG A 51 -6.97 -0.42 6.99
C ARG A 51 -7.68 0.82 6.46
N ASP A 52 -7.89 1.82 7.31
CA ASP A 52 -8.69 3.01 6.96
C ASP A 52 -7.83 4.14 6.35
N SER A 53 -6.57 3.86 6.01
CA SER A 53 -5.74 4.76 5.20
C SER A 53 -6.15 4.76 3.73
N PHE A 54 -5.78 5.77 2.94
CA PHE A 54 -6.12 5.83 1.52
C PHE A 54 -5.77 4.55 0.72
N PRO A 55 -4.51 4.03 0.74
CA PRO A 55 -4.23 2.76 0.07
C PRO A 55 -4.96 1.59 0.75
N GLY A 56 -5.23 1.67 2.05
CA GLY A 56 -6.02 0.65 2.76
C GLY A 56 -7.47 0.56 2.30
N THR A 57 -8.12 1.68 2.05
CA THR A 57 -9.50 1.71 1.54
C THR A 57 -9.56 1.18 0.11
N VAL A 58 -8.61 1.54 -0.75
CA VAL A 58 -8.56 1.01 -2.13
C VAL A 58 -8.35 -0.51 -2.14
N LEU A 59 -7.44 -1.02 -1.30
CA LEU A 59 -7.22 -2.47 -1.16
C LEU A 59 -8.46 -3.20 -0.63
N ALA A 60 -9.16 -2.60 0.34
CA ALA A 60 -10.42 -3.14 0.86
C ALA A 60 -11.52 -3.18 -0.21
N ASP A 61 -11.64 -2.12 -1.03
CA ASP A 61 -12.60 -2.04 -2.11
C ASP A 61 -12.41 -3.18 -3.12
N VAL A 62 -11.16 -3.52 -3.46
CA VAL A 62 -10.86 -4.63 -4.41
C VAL A 62 -10.79 -6.00 -3.74
N GLY A 63 -11.09 -6.10 -2.44
CA GLY A 63 -11.17 -7.36 -1.70
C GLY A 63 -9.82 -8.00 -1.35
N LEU A 64 -8.73 -7.22 -1.33
CA LEU A 64 -7.41 -7.71 -0.97
C LEU A 64 -7.23 -7.69 0.56
N PRO A 65 -6.91 -8.84 1.20
CA PRO A 65 -6.66 -8.89 2.63
C PRO A 65 -5.36 -8.18 2.98
N ARG A 66 -5.23 -7.78 4.25
CA ARG A 66 -4.01 -7.17 4.79
C ARG A 66 -3.40 -8.05 5.87
N PRO A 67 -2.09 -7.92 6.15
CA PRO A 67 -1.50 -8.51 7.34
C PRO A 67 -2.26 -8.08 8.61
N PRO A 68 -2.41 -8.95 9.63
CA PRO A 68 -3.15 -8.60 10.85
C PRO A 68 -2.63 -7.35 11.58
N SER A 69 -1.33 -7.06 11.46
CA SER A 69 -0.69 -5.84 11.96
C SER A 69 -1.15 -4.56 11.26
N GLN A 70 -1.76 -4.68 10.08
CA GLN A 70 -2.21 -3.58 9.22
C GLN A 70 -3.74 -3.56 9.04
N ASP A 71 -4.43 -4.66 9.34
CA ASP A 71 -5.89 -4.74 9.41
C ASP A 71 -6.42 -4.14 10.73
N VAL A 72 -6.11 -2.87 10.96
CA VAL A 72 -6.44 -2.11 12.17
C VAL A 72 -7.30 -0.90 11.77
N SER A 73 -8.46 -0.73 12.42
CA SER A 73 -9.32 0.44 12.16
C SER A 73 -8.66 1.75 12.57
N ALA A 74 -9.10 2.87 12.01
CA ALA A 74 -8.66 4.20 12.44
C ALA A 74 -8.88 4.45 13.93
N THR A 75 -9.98 3.94 14.50
CA THR A 75 -10.29 4.12 15.92
C THR A 75 -9.34 3.32 16.82
N GLU A 76 -8.91 2.14 16.38
CA GLU A 76 -7.91 1.33 17.09
C GLU A 76 -6.50 1.91 16.90
N ALA A 77 -6.17 2.31 15.68
CA ALA A 77 -4.91 2.94 15.31
C ALA A 77 -4.63 4.19 16.14
N GLU A 78 -5.63 5.07 16.31
CA GLU A 78 -5.53 6.25 17.15
C GLU A 78 -5.11 5.90 18.60
N LYS A 79 -5.63 4.79 19.14
CA LYS A 79 -5.32 4.36 20.52
C LYS A 79 -3.92 3.75 20.66
N ILE A 80 -3.45 3.02 19.65
CA ILE A 80 -2.19 2.26 19.74
C ILE A 80 -0.99 3.00 19.13
N ALA A 81 -1.22 3.96 18.25
CA ALA A 81 -0.19 4.66 17.49
C ALA A 81 -0.32 6.19 17.53
N ASN A 82 -1.39 6.75 18.11
CA ASN A 82 -1.68 8.19 18.08
C ASN A 82 -1.66 8.75 16.64
N ASN A 83 -2.13 7.92 15.70
CA ASN A 83 -2.26 8.20 14.27
C ASN A 83 -3.33 7.25 13.70
N PRO A 84 -4.36 7.77 13.00
CA PRO A 84 -5.49 6.95 12.56
C PRO A 84 -5.20 6.12 11.31
N ILE A 85 -4.08 6.35 10.62
CA ILE A 85 -3.80 5.74 9.31
C ILE A 85 -2.47 5.01 9.25
N GLN A 86 -1.58 5.21 10.24
CA GLN A 86 -0.25 4.63 10.25
C GLN A 86 0.18 4.18 11.64
N LYS A 87 1.04 3.17 11.68
CA LYS A 87 1.73 2.70 12.89
C LYS A 87 3.23 2.63 12.63
N LEU A 88 4.01 3.40 13.38
CA LEU A 88 5.48 3.31 13.36
C LEU A 88 5.91 2.01 14.04
N ILE A 89 6.83 1.28 13.41
CA ILE A 89 7.41 0.05 13.94
C ILE A 89 8.93 0.18 14.04
N SER A 90 9.51 -0.54 15.01
CA SER A 90 10.96 -0.68 15.08
C SER A 90 11.45 -1.73 14.10
N ARG A 91 12.76 -1.73 13.85
CA ARG A 91 13.45 -2.74 13.04
C ARG A 91 13.18 -4.17 13.53
N GLU A 92 13.10 -4.37 14.84
CA GLU A 92 12.85 -5.70 15.44
C GLU A 92 11.43 -6.20 15.17
N LEU A 93 10.49 -5.29 14.90
CA LEU A 93 9.10 -5.58 14.55
C LEU A 93 8.87 -5.63 13.04
N ILE A 94 9.93 -5.71 12.22
CA ILE A 94 9.79 -5.71 10.75
C ILE A 94 8.96 -6.89 10.21
N ALA A 95 8.82 -7.97 10.98
CA ALA A 95 7.90 -9.07 10.65
C ALA A 95 6.42 -8.62 10.60
N GLU A 96 6.06 -7.50 11.26
CA GLU A 96 4.73 -6.90 11.13
C GLU A 96 4.50 -6.24 9.76
N ALA A 97 5.55 -6.01 8.97
CA ALA A 97 5.43 -5.54 7.59
C ALA A 97 5.28 -6.69 6.57
N ASP A 98 5.39 -7.95 7.00
CA ASP A 98 5.32 -9.08 6.07
C ASP A 98 3.92 -9.31 5.54
N GLY A 99 3.86 -9.84 4.33
CA GLY A 99 2.66 -10.24 3.61
C GLY A 99 3.09 -11.08 2.41
N ASP A 100 2.13 -11.49 1.58
CA ASP A 100 2.47 -12.12 0.30
C ASP A 100 3.13 -11.11 -0.66
N ILE A 101 2.78 -9.83 -0.50
CA ILE A 101 3.27 -8.70 -1.32
C ILE A 101 3.50 -7.48 -0.42
N ILE A 102 4.59 -6.75 -0.67
CA ILE A 102 4.89 -5.49 0.02
C ILE A 102 5.01 -4.35 -1.00
N PHE A 103 4.17 -3.32 -0.86
CA PHE A 103 4.33 -2.04 -1.53
C PHE A 103 5.06 -1.04 -0.63
N ILE A 104 6.11 -0.40 -1.15
CA ILE A 104 6.99 0.49 -0.41
C ILE A 104 6.91 1.90 -0.96
N TRP A 105 6.61 2.88 -0.11
CA TRP A 105 6.73 4.29 -0.45
C TRP A 105 7.91 4.95 0.30
N THR A 106 8.71 5.73 -0.42
CA THR A 106 9.90 6.44 0.12
C THR A 106 9.88 7.95 -0.15
N GLY A 107 8.71 8.50 -0.52
CA GLY A 107 8.60 9.90 -0.93
C GLY A 107 8.68 10.88 0.24
N GLU A 108 9.36 12.00 0.00
CA GLU A 108 9.43 13.16 0.89
C GLU A 108 9.31 14.45 0.09
N ASN A 109 8.84 15.52 0.74
CA ASN A 109 8.71 16.85 0.12
C ASN A 109 10.05 17.57 -0.02
N ILE A 110 11.04 17.18 0.79
CA ILE A 110 12.39 17.75 0.81
C ILE A 110 13.34 16.75 0.15
N VAL A 111 14.19 17.23 -0.77
CA VAL A 111 15.08 16.38 -1.57
C VAL A 111 16.06 15.62 -0.68
N GLU A 112 16.62 16.29 0.32
CA GLU A 112 17.55 15.70 1.29
C GLU A 112 16.89 14.57 2.10
N GLU A 113 15.64 14.76 2.53
CA GLU A 113 14.88 13.75 3.26
C GLU A 113 14.54 12.57 2.36
N LYS A 114 14.16 12.81 1.10
CA LYS A 114 13.93 11.75 0.12
C LYS A 114 15.18 10.90 -0.10
N GLN A 115 16.34 11.55 -0.19
CA GLN A 115 17.62 10.84 -0.32
C GLN A 115 17.95 10.01 0.93
N GLU A 116 17.64 10.52 2.12
CA GLU A 116 17.86 9.75 3.35
C GLU A 116 16.89 8.58 3.47
N ALA A 117 15.60 8.75 3.12
CA ALA A 117 14.64 7.66 3.04
C ALA A 117 15.10 6.53 2.10
N GLN A 118 15.64 6.87 0.92
CA GLN A 118 16.18 5.87 -0.01
C GLN A 118 17.41 5.14 0.57
N LYS A 119 18.28 5.85 1.30
CA LYS A 119 19.41 5.21 2.00
C LYS A 119 18.92 4.29 3.11
N GLN A 120 17.88 4.67 3.85
CA GLN A 120 17.27 3.80 4.85
C GLN A 120 16.68 2.54 4.20
N LEU A 121 15.98 2.67 3.08
CA LEU A 121 15.50 1.50 2.33
C LEU A 121 16.66 0.60 1.91
N THR A 122 17.76 1.16 1.41
CA THR A 122 18.96 0.37 1.04
C THR A 122 19.54 -0.38 2.25
N ARG A 123 19.61 0.27 3.42
CA ARG A 123 20.08 -0.36 4.67
C ARG A 123 19.12 -1.46 5.13
N LEU A 124 17.81 -1.23 5.03
CA LEU A 124 16.78 -2.20 5.38
C LEU A 124 16.86 -3.43 4.47
N GLN A 125 17.05 -3.26 3.16
CA GLN A 125 17.19 -4.36 2.20
C GLN A 125 18.41 -5.25 2.47
N ALA A 126 19.47 -4.67 3.04
CA ALA A 126 20.65 -5.41 3.49
C ALA A 126 20.47 -6.11 4.86
N ASP A 127 19.35 -5.88 5.55
CA ASP A 127 19.11 -6.41 6.88
C ASP A 127 18.71 -7.90 6.86
N PRO A 128 19.34 -8.76 7.68
CA PRO A 128 18.94 -10.16 7.79
C PRO A 128 17.50 -10.38 8.26
N LEU A 129 16.89 -9.45 9.00
CA LEU A 129 15.47 -9.55 9.39
C LEU A 129 14.54 -9.26 8.20
N TRP A 130 14.89 -8.27 7.37
CA TRP A 130 14.16 -7.99 6.13
C TRP A 130 14.24 -9.15 5.14
N GLN A 131 15.43 -9.73 4.97
CA GLN A 131 15.64 -10.88 4.08
C GLN A 131 14.90 -12.16 4.52
N ARG A 132 14.35 -12.18 5.74
CA ARG A 132 13.52 -13.28 6.24
C ARG A 132 12.03 -13.12 5.93
N LEU A 133 11.59 -11.95 5.45
CA LEU A 133 10.20 -11.73 5.08
C LEU A 133 9.85 -12.59 3.85
N ASP A 134 8.65 -13.14 3.83
CA ASP A 134 8.23 -14.05 2.77
C ASP A 134 8.03 -13.31 1.44
N ALA A 135 7.44 -12.11 1.44
CA ALA A 135 7.39 -11.26 0.25
C ALA A 135 8.79 -10.99 -0.34
N VAL A 136 9.79 -10.78 0.53
CA VAL A 136 11.17 -10.50 0.10
C VAL A 136 11.81 -11.73 -0.54
N LYS A 137 11.67 -12.91 0.08
CA LYS A 137 12.19 -14.17 -0.48
C LYS A 137 11.55 -14.50 -1.83
N ASN A 138 10.28 -14.16 -1.98
CA ASN A 138 9.50 -14.39 -3.19
C ASN A 138 9.66 -13.29 -4.24
N GLY A 139 10.46 -12.26 -3.98
CA GLY A 139 10.67 -11.15 -4.92
C GLY A 139 9.44 -10.26 -5.14
N ARG A 140 8.44 -10.31 -4.24
CA ARG A 140 7.17 -9.58 -4.36
C ARG A 140 7.20 -8.29 -3.53
N VAL A 141 8.18 -7.46 -3.82
CA VAL A 141 8.37 -6.16 -3.17
C VAL A 141 8.48 -5.08 -4.24
N TYR A 142 7.59 -4.09 -4.18
CA TYR A 142 7.47 -3.08 -5.23
C TYR A 142 7.53 -1.68 -4.62
N GLU A 143 8.46 -0.85 -5.09
CA GLU A 143 8.44 0.58 -4.77
C GLU A 143 7.34 1.28 -5.57
N VAL A 144 6.51 2.07 -4.88
CA VAL A 144 5.34 2.71 -5.47
C VAL A 144 5.46 4.23 -5.53
N PRO A 145 4.87 4.88 -6.53
CA PRO A 145 4.94 6.32 -6.70
C PRO A 145 4.01 7.10 -5.74
N SER A 146 4.10 8.42 -5.77
CA SER A 146 3.44 9.32 -4.82
C SER A 146 1.91 9.30 -4.85
N TYR A 147 1.26 8.72 -5.86
CA TYR A 147 -0.20 8.62 -5.84
C TYR A 147 -0.72 7.61 -4.82
N TRP A 148 0.11 6.65 -4.36
CA TRP A 148 -0.25 5.69 -3.31
C TRP A 148 -0.57 6.33 -1.96
N ILE A 149 -0.20 7.58 -1.77
CA ILE A 149 -0.45 8.36 -0.55
C ILE A 149 -1.27 9.62 -0.81
N GLY A 150 -1.88 9.69 -1.99
CA GLY A 150 -2.84 10.71 -2.34
C GLY A 150 -4.18 10.52 -1.63
N SER A 151 -5.22 11.13 -2.20
CA SER A 151 -6.59 11.04 -1.69
C SER A 151 -7.65 11.32 -2.76
N SER A 152 -7.25 11.29 -4.05
CA SER A 152 -8.15 11.58 -5.17
C SER A 152 -8.61 10.30 -5.86
N ALA A 153 -9.79 10.35 -6.47
CA ALA A 153 -10.30 9.23 -7.27
C ALA A 153 -9.39 8.88 -8.46
N ILE A 154 -8.68 9.88 -9.01
CA ILE A 154 -7.64 9.64 -10.03
C ILE A 154 -6.49 8.82 -9.44
N ALA A 155 -6.00 9.18 -8.26
CA ALA A 155 -4.96 8.42 -7.58
C ALA A 155 -5.41 7.00 -7.22
N ALA A 156 -6.68 6.82 -6.88
CA ALA A 156 -7.25 5.50 -6.57
C ALA A 156 -7.29 4.61 -7.83
N ASN A 157 -7.67 5.16 -8.98
CA ASN A 157 -7.59 4.47 -10.27
C ASN A 157 -6.13 4.07 -10.62
N LEU A 158 -5.15 4.95 -10.36
CA LEU A 158 -3.74 4.62 -10.58
C LEU A 158 -3.21 3.52 -9.64
N ILE A 159 -3.74 3.42 -8.42
CA ILE A 159 -3.45 2.27 -7.56
C ILE A 159 -4.04 0.99 -8.18
N ILE A 160 -5.27 1.04 -8.73
CA ILE A 160 -5.85 -0.12 -9.42
C ILE A 160 -5.00 -0.54 -10.63
N ASP A 161 -4.46 0.41 -11.40
CA ASP A 161 -3.49 0.12 -12.48
C ASP A 161 -2.29 -0.69 -11.96
N ASP A 162 -1.66 -0.22 -10.89
CA ASP A 162 -0.52 -0.93 -10.27
C ASP A 162 -0.93 -2.32 -9.76
N LEU A 163 -2.14 -2.47 -9.19
CA LEU A 163 -2.63 -3.77 -8.73
C LEU A 163 -2.85 -4.74 -9.89
N PHE A 164 -3.36 -4.30 -11.04
CA PHE A 164 -3.41 -5.14 -12.24
C PHE A 164 -2.00 -5.58 -12.65
N GLN A 165 -1.07 -4.63 -12.75
CA GLN A 165 0.30 -4.90 -13.16
C GLN A 165 0.99 -5.92 -12.23
N TYR A 166 0.97 -5.70 -10.92
CA TYR A 166 1.76 -6.49 -9.98
C TYR A 166 1.08 -7.76 -9.47
N LEU A 167 -0.26 -7.86 -9.58
CA LEU A 167 -0.99 -9.06 -9.15
C LEU A 167 -1.30 -10.02 -10.30
N ILE A 168 -1.48 -9.51 -11.52
CA ILE A 168 -2.05 -10.31 -12.61
C ILE A 168 -1.05 -10.47 -13.76
N GLU A 169 -0.40 -9.39 -14.16
CA GLU A 169 0.39 -9.34 -15.40
C GLU A 169 1.84 -9.83 -15.22
N GLU A 170 2.10 -10.84 -14.39
CA GLU A 170 3.46 -11.34 -14.05
C GLU A 170 4.50 -11.15 -15.18
N GLU A 171 5.51 -10.30 -14.95
CA GLU A 171 6.68 -10.13 -15.85
C GLU A 171 7.56 -11.39 -15.90
#